data_AF-A0A9W9R296-F1
#
_entry.id   AF-A0A9W9R296-F1
#
_cell.length_a   1.000
_cell.length_b   1.000
_cell.length_c   1.000
_cell.angle_alpha   90.00
_cell.angle_beta   90.00
_cell.angle_gamma   90.00
#
_symmetry.space_group_name_H-M   'P 1'
#
loop_
_entity.id
_entity.type
_entity.pdbx_description
1 polymer ?
#
loop_
_entity_poly.entity_id
_entity_poly.type
_entity_poly.pdbx_seq_one_letter_code
_entity_poly.pdbx_strand_id
1 'polypeptide(L)'
;MLLCLPSDFDKLSIDELYENYGSPAPEPVVRFDGQPLESGVPSSVVPPIWLGKSSEDFSPAESKVFLGDFGEGYRPSTQSRHESHAPLSFRPPEAQFEPEHGLSFPADIWTLACCIWIILGQRPLFEDIFATTDDITAEQVDVLGKLPLQWWEKWAARHEYFDEGGKPNQDRQVRSCEDRYEKHIQIPREQAGFPCFDGEEKAAVLDMVRSMLSFEPEKRPTAQDVLKCEWMERWAIPDMEKSRFRKCQT
;
A
#
# COMPACT_ATOMS: atom_id res chain seq x y z
N MET A 1 0.83 -2.20 7.82
CA MET A 1 -0.32 -3.09 8.13
C MET A 1 -0.15 -3.61 9.53
N LEU A 2 -1.12 -3.37 10.42
CA LEU A 2 -1.13 -3.93 11.76
C LEU A 2 -2.12 -5.09 11.79
N LEU A 3 -1.67 -6.25 12.28
CA LEU A 3 -2.52 -7.42 12.53
C LEU A 3 -3.04 -7.38 13.97
N CYS A 4 -4.18 -8.00 14.21
CA CYS A 4 -4.72 -8.12 15.57
C CYS A 4 -3.85 -9.05 16.41
N LEU A 5 -3.54 -8.63 17.64
CA LEU A 5 -3.08 -9.57 18.66
C LEU A 5 -4.19 -10.58 19.00
N PRO A 6 -3.84 -11.78 19.48
CA PRO A 6 -4.80 -12.74 19.99
C PRO A 6 -5.74 -12.11 21.03
N SER A 7 -7.03 -12.46 21.00
CA SER A 7 -8.07 -11.83 21.84
C SER A 7 -7.91 -12.06 23.35
N ASP A 8 -7.05 -13.00 23.73
CA ASP A 8 -6.67 -13.35 25.09
C ASP A 8 -5.32 -12.75 25.50
N PHE A 9 -4.62 -12.05 24.61
CA PHE A 9 -3.34 -11.41 24.92
C PHE A 9 -3.45 -10.46 26.12
N ASP A 10 -4.51 -9.65 26.17
CA ASP A 10 -4.78 -8.72 27.29
C ASP A 10 -5.17 -9.43 28.61
N LYS A 11 -5.37 -10.75 28.57
CA LYS A 11 -5.71 -11.57 29.75
C LYS A 11 -4.49 -12.26 30.35
N LEU A 12 -3.36 -12.25 29.66
CA LEU A 12 -2.13 -12.84 30.16
C LEU A 12 -1.61 -12.03 31.35
N SER A 13 -1.24 -12.71 32.41
CA SER A 13 -0.42 -12.14 33.48
C SER A 13 1.00 -11.84 32.96
N ILE A 14 1.75 -11.04 33.72
CA ILE A 14 3.14 -10.72 33.37
C ILE A 14 4.01 -11.98 33.29
N ASP A 15 3.81 -12.93 34.21
CA ASP A 15 4.56 -14.19 34.22
C ASP A 15 4.24 -15.03 32.98
N GLU A 16 2.96 -15.14 32.61
CA GLU A 16 2.53 -15.83 31.39
C GLU A 16 3.07 -15.15 30.11
N LEU A 17 3.16 -13.82 30.09
CA LEU A 17 3.80 -13.09 28.98
C LEU A 17 5.28 -13.48 28.84
N TYR A 18 6.00 -13.58 29.95
CA TYR A 18 7.42 -13.97 29.94
C TYR A 18 7.64 -15.44 29.63
N GLU A 19 6.75 -16.33 30.07
CA GLU A 19 6.79 -17.75 29.70
C GLU A 19 6.54 -17.94 28.21
N ASN A 20 5.55 -17.22 27.64
CA ASN A 20 5.15 -17.40 26.25
C ASN A 20 6.08 -16.71 25.24
N TYR A 21 6.60 -15.53 25.58
CA TYR A 21 7.34 -14.69 24.62
C TYR A 21 8.79 -14.39 25.06
N GLY A 22 9.17 -14.76 26.28
CA GLY A 22 10.49 -14.51 26.85
C GLY A 22 10.52 -13.27 27.75
N SER A 23 11.45 -13.28 28.70
CA SER A 23 11.67 -12.15 29.60
C SER A 23 12.40 -10.99 28.89
N PRO A 24 12.11 -9.73 29.26
CA PRO A 24 12.85 -8.56 28.80
C PRO A 24 14.36 -8.74 28.97
N ALA A 25 15.10 -8.71 27.86
CA ALA A 25 16.55 -8.83 27.85
C ALA A 25 17.18 -7.45 27.63
N PRO A 26 17.79 -6.83 28.66
CA PRO A 26 18.44 -5.54 28.49
C PRO A 26 19.72 -5.67 27.63
N GLU A 27 19.88 -4.78 26.68
CA GLU A 27 21.06 -4.63 25.85
C GLU A 27 21.83 -3.37 26.23
N PRO A 28 23.18 -3.42 26.29
CA PRO A 28 23.99 -2.26 26.65
C PRO A 28 23.94 -1.20 25.56
N VAL A 29 23.78 0.06 25.95
CA VAL A 29 23.98 1.19 25.03
C VAL A 29 25.47 1.44 24.91
N VAL A 30 26.00 1.34 23.70
CA VAL A 30 27.41 1.58 23.40
C VAL A 30 27.53 2.67 22.35
N ARG A 31 28.51 3.56 22.51
CA ARG A 31 28.82 4.54 21.47
C ARG A 31 29.61 3.86 20.36
N PHE A 32 29.32 4.22 19.10
CA PHE A 32 30.06 3.74 17.93
C PHE A 32 31.57 4.08 17.99
N ASP A 33 31.95 5.16 18.67
CA ASP A 33 33.34 5.58 18.87
C ASP A 33 34.03 4.94 20.09
N GLY A 34 33.32 4.09 20.84
CA GLY A 34 33.83 3.40 22.03
C GLY A 34 34.05 4.29 23.26
N GLN A 35 33.64 5.57 23.23
CA GLN A 35 33.78 6.48 24.37
C GLN A 35 32.72 6.20 25.46
N PRO A 36 32.89 6.75 26.68
CA PRO A 36 31.89 6.66 27.74
C PRO A 36 30.58 7.35 27.36
N LEU A 37 29.47 6.84 27.90
CA LEU A 37 28.15 7.47 27.76
C LEU A 37 28.11 8.82 28.48
N GLU A 38 27.37 9.77 27.91
CA GLU A 38 27.14 11.09 28.50
C GLU A 38 26.13 11.02 29.65
N SER A 39 26.21 12.00 30.56
CA SER A 39 25.25 12.12 31.66
C SER A 39 23.85 12.33 31.10
N GLY A 40 22.95 11.38 31.36
CA GLY A 40 21.55 11.41 30.90
C GLY A 40 21.21 10.34 29.86
N VAL A 41 22.20 9.63 29.32
CA VAL A 41 21.97 8.48 28.44
C VAL A 41 21.81 7.20 29.27
N PRO A 42 20.71 6.43 29.10
CA PRO A 42 20.55 5.14 29.76
C PRO A 42 21.70 4.18 29.41
N SER A 43 22.19 3.43 30.39
CA SER A 43 23.26 2.43 30.18
C SER A 43 22.79 1.18 29.43
N SER A 44 21.49 0.97 29.36
CA SER A 44 20.86 -0.16 28.68
C SER A 44 19.50 0.20 28.11
N VAL A 45 19.09 -0.49 27.07
CA VAL A 45 17.75 -0.46 26.49
C VAL A 45 17.16 -1.86 26.51
N VAL A 46 15.84 -1.96 26.50
CA VAL A 46 15.15 -3.23 26.30
C VAL A 46 14.55 -3.18 24.89
N PRO A 47 15.04 -4.00 23.95
CA PRO A 47 14.47 -4.05 22.61
C PRO A 47 13.02 -4.53 22.67
N PRO A 48 12.14 -4.06 21.77
CA PRO A 48 10.77 -4.52 21.71
C PRO A 48 10.72 -6.00 21.37
N ILE A 49 9.75 -6.69 21.97
CA ILE A 49 9.51 -8.11 21.72
C ILE A 49 8.92 -8.32 20.32
N TRP A 50 9.36 -9.37 19.63
CA TRP A 50 8.78 -9.76 18.34
C TRP A 50 7.58 -10.69 18.55
N LEU A 51 6.37 -10.17 18.32
CA LEU A 51 5.12 -10.92 18.42
C LEU A 51 4.65 -11.50 17.08
N GLY A 52 5.53 -11.51 16.06
CA GLY A 52 5.20 -12.04 14.74
C GLY A 52 5.27 -13.56 14.67
N LYS A 53 4.48 -14.15 13.77
CA LYS A 53 4.51 -15.57 13.41
C LYS A 53 4.51 -15.72 11.88
N SER A 54 4.69 -16.94 11.37
CA SER A 54 4.66 -17.20 9.93
C SER A 54 3.28 -16.86 9.35
N SER A 55 3.25 -16.44 8.07
CA SER A 55 1.99 -16.06 7.39
C SER A 55 0.94 -17.17 7.43
N GLU A 56 1.38 -18.43 7.36
CA GLU A 56 0.55 -19.62 7.33
C GLU A 56 -0.12 -19.91 8.69
N ASP A 57 0.43 -19.34 9.77
CA ASP A 57 -0.03 -19.57 11.14
C ASP A 57 -1.11 -18.55 11.57
N PHE A 58 -1.40 -17.54 10.74
CA PHE A 58 -2.47 -16.58 11.03
C PHE A 58 -3.84 -17.15 10.70
N SER A 59 -4.70 -17.22 11.71
CA SER A 59 -6.11 -17.57 11.49
C SER A 59 -6.86 -16.40 10.82
N PRO A 60 -7.96 -16.66 10.09
CA PRO A 60 -8.77 -15.60 9.49
C PRO A 60 -9.29 -14.53 10.47
N ALA A 61 -9.39 -14.84 11.78
CA ALA A 61 -9.79 -13.83 12.76
C ALA A 61 -8.65 -12.92 13.23
N GLU A 62 -7.40 -13.41 13.18
CA GLU A 62 -6.19 -12.63 13.48
C GLU A 62 -5.78 -11.79 12.26
N SER A 63 -6.10 -12.25 11.05
CA SER A 63 -5.86 -11.55 9.77
C SER A 63 -6.77 -10.34 9.55
N LYS A 64 -7.37 -9.77 10.60
CA LYS A 64 -8.09 -8.50 10.52
C LYS A 64 -7.10 -7.36 10.40
N VAL A 65 -7.24 -6.56 9.35
CA VAL A 65 -6.41 -5.40 9.10
C VAL A 65 -7.05 -4.16 9.72
N PHE A 66 -6.22 -3.34 10.37
CA PHE A 66 -6.61 -2.03 10.89
C PHE A 66 -5.78 -0.94 10.21
N LEU A 67 -6.46 0.16 9.88
CA LEU A 67 -5.79 1.40 9.55
C LEU A 67 -5.35 2.06 10.87
N GLY A 68 -4.07 2.36 10.97
CA GLY A 68 -3.45 3.03 12.10
C GLY A 68 -2.60 4.20 11.62
N ASP A 69 -1.87 4.80 12.56
CA ASP A 69 -0.99 5.94 12.30
C ASP A 69 -1.70 7.13 11.62
N PHE A 70 -2.55 7.80 12.40
CA PHE A 70 -3.26 9.00 11.97
C PHE A 70 -2.45 10.28 12.19
N GLY A 71 -1.12 10.20 12.29
CA GLY A 71 -0.25 11.38 12.51
C GLY A 71 -0.37 12.43 11.41
N GLU A 72 -0.64 11.98 10.18
CA GLU A 72 -0.88 12.83 9.01
C GLU A 72 -2.38 12.98 8.64
N GLY A 73 -3.27 12.45 9.48
CA GLY A 73 -4.71 12.54 9.25
C GLY A 73 -5.26 13.95 9.48
N TYR A 74 -6.14 14.41 8.59
CA TYR A 74 -6.79 15.72 8.72
C TYR A 74 -8.22 15.70 8.17
N ARG A 75 -8.97 16.78 8.41
CA ARG A 75 -10.34 16.94 7.91
C ARG A 75 -10.34 17.97 6.77
N PRO A 76 -10.53 17.54 5.50
CA PRO A 76 -10.53 18.44 4.35
C PRO A 76 -11.54 19.58 4.43
N SER A 77 -12.65 19.39 5.18
CA SER A 77 -13.67 20.43 5.40
C SER A 77 -13.23 21.58 6.30
N THR A 78 -12.12 21.43 7.03
CA THR A 78 -11.63 22.42 8.01
C THR A 78 -10.15 22.77 7.85
N GLN A 79 -9.40 21.97 7.10
CA GLN A 79 -7.96 22.12 6.89
C GLN A 79 -7.64 21.89 5.42
N SER A 80 -6.84 22.76 4.83
CA SER A 80 -6.26 22.55 3.50
C SER A 80 -4.85 22.00 3.67
N ARG A 81 -4.57 20.85 3.05
CA ARG A 81 -3.22 20.30 2.91
C ARG A 81 -2.94 20.09 1.44
N HIS A 82 -1.81 20.60 0.99
CA HIS A 82 -1.43 20.61 -0.42
C HIS A 82 -0.35 19.57 -0.73
N GLU A 83 0.39 19.16 0.31
CA GLU A 83 1.46 18.18 0.20
C GLU A 83 0.98 16.81 0.69
N SER A 84 1.38 15.76 -0.04
CA SER A 84 1.16 14.38 0.35
C SER A 84 2.47 13.79 0.88
N HIS A 85 2.47 13.43 2.17
CA HIS A 85 3.57 12.73 2.82
C HIS A 85 3.52 11.21 2.62
N ALA A 86 2.64 10.70 1.75
CA ALA A 86 2.66 9.31 1.34
C ALA A 86 4.00 8.96 0.66
N PRO A 87 4.48 7.70 0.77
CA PRO A 87 5.62 7.24 -0.01
C PRO A 87 5.40 7.49 -1.50
N LEU A 88 6.48 7.73 -2.23
CA LEU A 88 6.43 8.28 -3.58
C LEU A 88 5.60 7.40 -4.55
N SER A 89 5.69 6.08 -4.42
CA SER A 89 4.91 5.10 -5.19
C SER A 89 3.40 5.09 -4.92
N PHE A 90 2.94 5.68 -3.81
CA PHE A 90 1.53 5.71 -3.42
C PHE A 90 0.92 7.11 -3.56
N ARG A 91 1.74 8.10 -3.85
CA ARG A 91 1.35 9.51 -3.89
C ARG A 91 0.36 9.75 -5.04
N PRO A 92 -0.77 10.42 -4.78
CA PRO A 92 -1.71 10.77 -5.82
C PRO A 92 -1.15 11.89 -6.72
N PRO A 93 -1.40 11.86 -8.04
CA PRO A 93 -0.78 12.75 -9.02
C PRO A 93 -1.17 14.22 -8.86
N GLU A 94 -2.36 14.52 -8.34
CA GLU A 94 -2.82 15.90 -8.09
C GLU A 94 -1.93 16.62 -7.06
N ALA A 95 -1.24 15.89 -6.16
CA ALA A 95 -0.28 16.50 -5.24
C ALA A 95 0.90 17.17 -5.97
N GLN A 96 1.19 16.74 -7.20
CA GLN A 96 2.20 17.33 -8.07
C GLN A 96 1.61 18.35 -9.05
N PHE A 97 0.47 18.02 -9.68
CA PHE A 97 -0.05 18.79 -10.81
C PHE A 97 -1.06 19.88 -10.42
N GLU A 98 -1.62 19.80 -9.23
CA GLU A 98 -2.61 20.73 -8.69
C GLU A 98 -2.27 21.18 -7.26
N PRO A 99 -1.05 21.67 -7.00
CA PRO A 99 -0.60 22.00 -5.64
C PRO A 99 -1.43 23.12 -4.99
N GLU A 100 -2.11 23.96 -5.78
CA GLU A 100 -3.00 24.99 -5.26
C GLU A 100 -4.35 24.44 -4.75
N HIS A 101 -4.72 23.23 -5.17
CA HIS A 101 -5.91 22.53 -4.68
C HIS A 101 -5.52 21.64 -3.50
N GLY A 102 -6.22 21.81 -2.38
CA GLY A 102 -6.01 20.95 -1.22
C GLY A 102 -6.41 19.51 -1.52
N LEU A 103 -5.60 18.56 -1.07
CA LEU A 103 -5.91 17.14 -1.11
C LEU A 103 -7.17 16.84 -0.27
N SER A 104 -7.97 15.89 -0.75
CA SER A 104 -9.23 15.47 -0.14
C SER A 104 -9.40 13.96 -0.24
N PHE A 105 -10.56 13.41 0.12
CA PHE A 105 -10.82 11.96 0.14
C PHE A 105 -10.44 11.17 -1.13
N PRO A 106 -10.53 11.71 -2.37
CA PRO A 106 -10.07 10.99 -3.55
C PRO A 106 -8.56 10.67 -3.57
N ALA A 107 -7.73 11.42 -2.84
CA ALA A 107 -6.31 11.13 -2.66
C ALA A 107 -6.11 9.80 -1.91
N ASP A 108 -6.94 9.53 -0.89
CA ASP A 108 -6.93 8.28 -0.15
C ASP A 108 -7.39 7.11 -1.03
N ILE A 109 -8.29 7.32 -1.99
CA ILE A 109 -8.74 6.29 -2.94
C ILE A 109 -7.60 5.85 -3.87
N TRP A 110 -6.81 6.81 -4.37
CA TRP A 110 -5.61 6.49 -5.16
C TRP A 110 -4.60 5.69 -4.33
N THR A 111 -4.32 6.16 -3.12
CA THR A 111 -3.41 5.49 -2.18
C THR A 111 -3.90 4.08 -1.86
N LEU A 112 -5.21 3.91 -1.65
CA LEU A 112 -5.85 2.63 -1.39
C LEU A 112 -5.71 1.67 -2.56
N ALA A 113 -5.83 2.14 -3.81
CA ALA A 113 -5.63 1.30 -4.99
C ALA A 113 -4.18 0.76 -5.06
N CYS A 114 -3.19 1.62 -4.79
CA CYS A 114 -1.79 1.21 -4.69
C CYS A 114 -1.57 0.19 -3.57
N CYS A 115 -2.24 0.37 -2.42
CA CYS A 115 -2.23 -0.59 -1.31
C CYS A 115 -2.89 -1.93 -1.67
N ILE A 116 -4.04 -1.93 -2.35
CA ILE A 116 -4.70 -3.16 -2.80
C ILE A 116 -3.78 -3.91 -3.75
N TRP A 117 -3.15 -3.21 -4.71
CA TRP A 117 -2.22 -3.83 -5.65
C TRP A 117 -1.08 -4.56 -4.95
N ILE A 118 -0.41 -3.91 -3.99
CA ILE A 118 0.71 -4.53 -3.28
C ILE A 118 0.27 -5.64 -2.31
N ILE A 119 -0.98 -5.63 -1.84
CA ILE A 119 -1.54 -6.75 -1.06
C ILE A 119 -1.79 -7.96 -1.97
N LEU A 120 -2.26 -7.74 -3.19
CA LEU A 120 -2.51 -8.81 -4.16
C LEU A 120 -1.22 -9.37 -4.78
N GLY A 121 -0.20 -8.51 -4.94
CA GLY A 121 1.06 -8.84 -5.59
C GLY A 121 2.27 -8.88 -4.65
N GLN A 122 3.45 -9.05 -5.23
CA GLN A 122 4.74 -9.02 -4.51
C GLN A 122 5.53 -7.74 -4.72
N ARG A 123 5.06 -6.84 -5.59
CA ARG A 123 5.73 -5.60 -5.97
C ARG A 123 4.75 -4.45 -6.14
N PRO A 124 5.17 -3.19 -5.90
CA PRO A 124 4.29 -2.04 -6.05
C PRO A 124 3.85 -1.87 -7.51
N LEU A 125 2.74 -1.15 -7.70
CA LEU A 125 2.27 -0.80 -9.04
C LEU A 125 3.22 0.20 -9.71
N PHE A 126 3.77 1.14 -8.93
CA PHE A 126 4.76 2.13 -9.35
C PHE A 126 6.05 1.92 -8.55
N GLU A 127 7.20 1.74 -9.22
CA GLU A 127 8.47 1.41 -8.56
C GLU A 127 9.16 2.69 -8.07
N ASP A 128 9.34 2.83 -6.75
CA ASP A 128 9.94 4.03 -6.13
C ASP A 128 11.40 3.87 -5.70
N ILE A 129 12.01 2.70 -5.94
CA ILE A 129 13.43 2.46 -5.62
C ILE A 129 14.30 3.36 -6.51
N PHE A 130 14.97 4.34 -5.90
CA PHE A 130 15.78 5.36 -6.57
C PHE A 130 15.02 6.19 -7.62
N ALA A 131 13.69 6.24 -7.53
CA ALA A 131 12.85 6.97 -8.47
C ALA A 131 12.70 8.45 -8.08
N THR A 132 12.59 9.30 -9.08
CA THR A 132 12.13 10.67 -8.95
C THR A 132 10.61 10.76 -9.10
N THR A 133 10.04 11.92 -8.78
CA THR A 133 8.61 12.20 -9.02
C THR A 133 8.25 12.08 -10.51
N ASP A 134 9.15 12.49 -11.41
CA ASP A 134 8.95 12.39 -12.85
C ASP A 134 9.01 10.94 -13.33
N ASP A 135 9.86 10.09 -12.73
CA ASP A 135 9.89 8.65 -13.02
C ASP A 135 8.56 7.98 -12.67
N ILE A 136 7.99 8.29 -11.50
CA ILE A 136 6.67 7.78 -11.10
C ILE A 136 5.58 8.29 -12.04
N THR A 137 5.62 9.56 -12.44
CA THR A 137 4.67 10.12 -13.42
C THR A 137 4.74 9.34 -14.73
N ALA A 138 5.94 9.01 -15.21
CA ALA A 138 6.12 8.22 -16.41
C ALA A 138 5.54 6.80 -16.26
N GLU A 139 5.73 6.15 -15.11
CA GLU A 139 5.11 4.85 -14.84
C GLU A 139 3.58 4.92 -14.78
N GLN A 140 3.02 5.98 -14.19
CA GLN A 140 1.58 6.22 -14.18
C GLN A 140 1.03 6.35 -15.60
N VAL A 141 1.75 7.05 -16.49
CA VAL A 141 1.37 7.16 -17.90
C VAL A 141 1.46 5.83 -18.63
N ASP A 142 2.48 5.02 -18.35
CA ASP A 142 2.61 3.68 -18.95
C ASP A 142 1.45 2.74 -18.54
N VAL A 143 0.93 2.90 -17.32
CA VAL A 143 -0.12 2.05 -16.74
C VAL A 143 -1.53 2.54 -17.09
N LEU A 144 -1.76 3.85 -17.07
CA LEU A 144 -3.10 4.48 -17.12
C LEU A 144 -3.36 5.23 -18.43
N GLY A 145 -2.32 5.44 -19.24
CA GLY A 145 -2.37 6.26 -20.44
C GLY A 145 -2.02 7.73 -20.18
N LYS A 146 -2.19 8.56 -21.21
CA LYS A 146 -1.76 9.96 -21.19
C LYS A 146 -2.45 10.77 -20.09
N LEU A 147 -1.69 11.62 -19.40
CA LEU A 147 -2.23 12.58 -18.42
C LEU A 147 -3.30 13.48 -19.04
N PRO A 148 -4.22 14.04 -18.22
CA PRO A 148 -5.07 15.15 -18.64
C PRO A 148 -4.23 16.26 -19.27
N LEU A 149 -4.74 16.90 -20.33
CA LEU A 149 -3.96 17.84 -21.16
C LEU A 149 -3.25 18.92 -20.33
N GLN A 150 -3.96 19.50 -19.35
CA GLN A 150 -3.42 20.55 -18.50
C GLN A 150 -2.24 20.07 -17.65
N TRP A 151 -2.25 18.81 -17.21
CA TRP A 151 -1.17 18.21 -16.43
C TRP A 151 -0.01 17.79 -17.35
N TRP A 152 -0.34 17.25 -18.53
CA TRP A 152 0.64 16.91 -19.56
C TRP A 152 1.49 18.11 -19.98
N GLU A 153 0.85 19.28 -20.19
CA GLU A 153 1.54 20.51 -20.59
C GLU A 153 2.43 21.08 -19.46
N LYS A 154 1.98 20.96 -18.20
CA LYS A 154 2.75 21.37 -17.01
C LYS A 154 3.97 20.49 -16.72
N TRP A 155 3.95 19.24 -17.17
CA TRP A 155 5.05 18.31 -16.92
C TRP A 155 6.28 18.67 -17.76
N ALA A 156 7.24 19.37 -17.15
CA ALA A 156 8.43 19.89 -17.82
C ALA A 156 9.37 18.77 -18.31
N ALA A 157 9.62 17.77 -17.46
CA ALA A 157 10.51 16.64 -17.76
C ALA A 157 9.91 15.62 -18.73
N ARG A 158 8.65 15.78 -19.16
CA ARG A 158 7.95 14.79 -20.02
C ARG A 158 8.75 14.35 -21.25
N HIS A 159 9.53 15.25 -21.84
CA HIS A 159 10.30 15.04 -23.06
C HIS A 159 11.46 14.06 -22.87
N GLU A 160 11.92 13.87 -21.63
CA GLU A 160 12.87 12.82 -21.27
C GLU A 160 12.26 11.42 -21.40
N TYR A 161 10.93 11.32 -21.28
CA TYR A 161 10.20 10.05 -21.25
C TYR A 161 9.38 9.76 -22.52
N PHE A 162 8.78 10.78 -23.13
CA PHE A 162 7.85 10.67 -24.24
C PHE A 162 8.15 11.68 -25.36
N ASP A 163 7.84 11.30 -26.59
CA ASP A 163 7.86 12.20 -27.75
C ASP A 163 6.69 13.20 -27.73
N GLU A 164 6.69 14.17 -28.66
CA GLU A 164 5.61 15.16 -28.81
C GLU A 164 4.23 14.53 -29.05
N GLY A 165 4.19 13.32 -29.62
CA GLY A 165 2.97 12.53 -29.79
C GLY A 165 2.47 11.84 -28.52
N GLY A 166 3.26 11.86 -27.44
CA GLY A 166 3.00 11.12 -26.21
C GLY A 166 3.36 9.64 -26.30
N LYS A 167 4.19 9.23 -27.28
CA LYS A 167 4.71 7.87 -27.35
C LYS A 167 6.00 7.77 -26.53
N PRO A 168 6.21 6.66 -25.82
CA PRO A 168 7.45 6.44 -25.08
C PRO A 168 8.69 6.54 -25.97
N ASN A 169 9.75 7.13 -25.44
CA ASN A 169 11.05 7.20 -26.11
C ASN A 169 11.62 5.79 -26.38
N GLN A 170 12.40 5.63 -27.45
CA GLN A 170 12.81 4.30 -27.98
C GLN A 170 13.51 3.41 -26.94
N ASP A 171 14.28 3.98 -26.03
CA ASP A 171 15.06 3.24 -25.03
C ASP A 171 14.30 2.99 -23.73
N ARG A 172 13.05 3.47 -23.59
CA ARG A 172 12.24 3.22 -22.38
C ARG A 172 11.63 1.83 -22.41
N GLN A 173 11.86 1.09 -21.32
CA GLN A 173 11.10 -0.11 -21.03
C GLN A 173 9.72 0.24 -20.47
N VAL A 174 8.72 0.29 -21.35
CA VAL A 174 7.32 0.49 -20.98
C VAL A 174 6.78 -0.78 -20.32
N ARG A 175 6.09 -0.62 -19.19
CA ARG A 175 5.47 -1.74 -18.46
C ARG A 175 4.00 -1.44 -18.24
N SER A 176 3.16 -2.07 -19.06
CA SER A 176 1.70 -1.92 -18.97
C SER A 176 1.14 -2.44 -17.64
N CYS A 177 -0.10 -2.05 -17.33
CA CYS A 177 -0.83 -2.58 -16.19
C CYS A 177 -0.95 -4.12 -16.27
N GLU A 178 -1.26 -4.67 -17.44
CA GLU A 178 -1.37 -6.09 -17.70
C GLU A 178 -0.05 -6.85 -17.50
N ASP A 179 1.06 -6.29 -17.99
CA ASP A 179 2.39 -6.89 -17.81
C ASP A 179 2.77 -6.95 -16.32
N ARG A 180 2.47 -5.88 -15.59
CA ARG A 180 2.72 -5.80 -14.15
C ARG A 180 1.82 -6.76 -13.41
N TYR A 181 0.54 -6.87 -13.77
CA TYR A 181 -0.37 -7.85 -13.17
C TYR A 181 0.19 -9.26 -13.31
N GLU A 182 0.60 -9.63 -14.53
CA GLU A 182 1.10 -10.98 -14.79
C GLU A 182 2.36 -11.26 -13.97
N LYS A 183 3.33 -10.35 -13.98
CA LYS A 183 4.63 -10.54 -13.33
C LYS A 183 4.59 -10.39 -11.82
N HIS A 184 3.75 -9.50 -11.29
CA HIS A 184 3.76 -9.13 -9.88
C HIS A 184 2.66 -9.84 -9.08
N ILE A 185 1.59 -10.32 -9.74
CA ILE A 185 0.45 -10.96 -9.09
C ILE A 185 0.31 -12.41 -9.55
N GLN A 186 0.11 -12.66 -10.85
CA GLN A 186 -0.25 -14.01 -11.34
C GLN A 186 0.89 -15.03 -11.21
N ILE A 187 2.06 -14.74 -11.79
CA ILE A 187 3.22 -15.64 -11.79
C ILE A 187 3.68 -15.97 -10.36
N PRO A 188 3.82 -14.99 -9.45
CA PRO A 188 4.22 -15.31 -8.08
C PRO A 188 3.22 -16.18 -7.32
N ARG A 189 1.92 -16.00 -7.56
CA ARG A 189 0.88 -16.86 -6.98
C ARG A 189 0.99 -18.29 -7.49
N GLU A 190 1.17 -18.48 -8.79
CA GLU A 190 1.39 -19.79 -9.40
C GLU A 190 2.63 -20.48 -8.81
N GLN A 191 3.75 -19.77 -8.73
CA GLN A 191 5.00 -20.28 -8.16
C GLN A 191 4.88 -20.69 -6.70
N ALA A 192 4.05 -19.99 -5.92
CA ALA A 192 3.74 -20.30 -4.54
C ALA A 192 2.61 -21.33 -4.37
N GLY A 193 2.04 -21.85 -5.47
CA GLY A 193 0.96 -22.84 -5.44
C GLY A 193 -0.41 -22.30 -5.01
N PHE A 194 -0.59 -20.97 -5.03
CA PHE A 194 -1.89 -20.35 -4.78
C PHE A 194 -2.78 -20.41 -6.03
N PRO A 195 -4.12 -20.45 -5.86
CA PRO A 195 -5.04 -20.31 -6.97
C PRO A 195 -4.79 -19.01 -7.75
N CYS A 196 -4.57 -19.18 -9.04
CA CYS A 196 -4.51 -18.11 -10.02
C CYS A 196 -5.88 -17.45 -10.20
N PHE A 197 -5.88 -16.14 -10.44
CA PHE A 197 -7.09 -15.45 -10.85
C PHE A 197 -7.48 -15.89 -12.27
N ASP A 198 -8.75 -16.21 -12.47
CA ASP A 198 -9.25 -16.50 -13.81
C ASP A 198 -9.40 -15.22 -14.64
N GLY A 199 -9.81 -15.36 -15.91
CA GLY A 199 -9.93 -14.24 -16.82
C GLY A 199 -10.99 -13.21 -16.40
N GLU A 200 -12.09 -13.65 -15.79
CA GLU A 200 -13.15 -12.75 -15.32
C GLU A 200 -12.72 -12.00 -14.07
N GLU A 201 -12.13 -12.71 -13.11
CA GLU A 201 -11.63 -12.10 -11.88
C GLU A 201 -10.49 -11.12 -12.16
N LYS A 202 -9.55 -11.48 -13.04
CA LYS A 202 -8.49 -10.57 -13.52
C LYS A 202 -9.07 -9.29 -14.09
N ALA A 203 -10.07 -9.40 -14.96
CA ALA A 203 -10.71 -8.24 -15.57
C ALA A 203 -11.37 -7.35 -14.51
N ALA A 204 -12.08 -7.95 -13.55
CA ALA A 204 -12.75 -7.23 -12.47
C ALA A 204 -11.77 -6.53 -11.51
N VAL A 205 -10.65 -7.17 -11.14
CA VAL A 205 -9.57 -6.55 -10.34
C VAL A 205 -8.98 -5.35 -11.05
N LEU A 206 -8.62 -5.52 -12.33
CA LEU A 206 -8.02 -4.46 -13.12
C LEU A 206 -8.98 -3.29 -13.33
N ASP A 207 -10.26 -3.56 -13.57
CA ASP A 207 -11.30 -2.52 -13.70
C ASP A 207 -11.44 -1.71 -12.40
N MET A 208 -11.55 -2.40 -11.26
CA MET A 208 -11.60 -1.75 -9.95
C MET A 208 -10.37 -0.87 -9.72
N VAL A 209 -9.16 -1.40 -9.86
CA VAL A 209 -7.92 -0.66 -9.62
C VAL A 209 -7.80 0.53 -10.57
N ARG A 210 -8.14 0.38 -11.85
CA ARG A 210 -8.11 1.48 -12.84
C ARG A 210 -9.10 2.58 -12.50
N SER A 211 -10.32 2.24 -12.07
CA SER A 211 -11.32 3.24 -11.69
C SER A 211 -10.84 4.12 -10.54
N MET A 212 -10.20 3.50 -9.54
CA MET A 212 -9.62 4.18 -8.37
C MET A 212 -8.38 5.02 -8.72
N LEU A 213 -7.66 4.66 -9.78
CA LEU A 213 -6.47 5.36 -10.29
C LEU A 213 -6.80 6.35 -11.43
N SER A 214 -8.02 6.86 -11.49
CA SER A 214 -8.33 7.96 -12.41
C SER A 214 -7.47 9.18 -12.09
N PHE A 215 -6.82 9.79 -13.09
CA PHE A 215 -5.97 10.97 -12.86
C PHE A 215 -6.75 12.10 -12.18
N GLU A 216 -7.87 12.51 -12.76
CA GLU A 216 -8.75 13.53 -12.19
C GLU A 216 -9.41 13.01 -10.89
N PRO A 217 -9.18 13.68 -9.73
CA PRO A 217 -9.71 13.25 -8.43
C PRO A 217 -11.22 13.05 -8.42
N GLU A 218 -11.96 13.90 -9.11
CA GLU A 218 -13.44 13.89 -9.18
C GLU A 218 -14.00 12.69 -9.95
N LYS A 219 -13.17 12.03 -10.76
CA LYS A 219 -13.55 10.82 -11.50
C LYS A 219 -13.32 9.54 -10.71
N ARG A 220 -12.65 9.61 -9.55
CA ARG A 220 -12.42 8.44 -8.71
C ARG A 220 -13.71 8.06 -7.97
N PRO A 221 -14.00 6.77 -7.82
CA PRO A 221 -15.12 6.30 -7.01
C PRO A 221 -14.94 6.65 -5.54
N THR A 222 -16.04 6.78 -4.79
CA THR A 222 -15.94 6.81 -3.33
C THR A 222 -15.63 5.43 -2.78
N ALA A 223 -15.18 5.33 -1.52
CA ALA A 223 -14.98 4.03 -0.87
C ALA A 223 -16.27 3.18 -0.84
N GLN A 224 -17.44 3.82 -0.76
CA GLN A 224 -18.72 3.13 -0.81
C GLN A 224 -19.03 2.57 -2.21
N ASP A 225 -18.60 3.26 -3.27
CA ASP A 225 -18.76 2.79 -4.64
C ASP A 225 -17.79 1.64 -4.94
N VAL A 226 -16.56 1.73 -4.45
CA VAL A 226 -15.56 0.63 -4.55
C VAL A 226 -16.09 -0.66 -3.93
N LEU A 227 -16.77 -0.58 -2.77
CA LEU A 227 -17.37 -1.77 -2.12
C LEU A 227 -18.47 -2.44 -2.96
N LYS A 228 -19.05 -1.74 -3.92
CA LYS A 228 -20.10 -2.23 -4.83
C LYS A 228 -19.56 -2.57 -6.21
N CYS A 229 -18.24 -2.51 -6.42
CA CYS A 229 -17.67 -2.91 -7.69
C CYS A 229 -17.82 -4.42 -7.88
N GLU A 230 -17.75 -4.85 -9.14
CA GLU A 230 -17.94 -6.24 -9.51
C GLU A 230 -17.00 -7.19 -8.74
N TRP A 231 -15.72 -6.82 -8.61
CA TRP A 231 -14.75 -7.66 -7.91
C TRP A 231 -15.11 -7.86 -6.43
N MET A 232 -15.52 -6.78 -5.76
CA MET A 232 -15.88 -6.81 -4.34
C MET A 232 -17.12 -7.67 -4.09
N GLU A 233 -18.17 -7.52 -4.91
CA GLU A 233 -19.44 -8.24 -4.72
C GLU A 233 -19.37 -9.72 -5.11
N ARG A 234 -18.66 -10.05 -6.19
CA ARG A 234 -18.62 -11.44 -6.71
C ARG A 234 -17.54 -12.31 -6.08
N TRP A 235 -16.39 -11.75 -5.69
CA TRP A 235 -15.25 -12.51 -5.17
C TRP A 235 -14.89 -12.11 -3.74
N ALA A 236 -14.47 -10.86 -3.51
CA ALA A 236 -13.80 -10.50 -2.26
C ALA A 236 -14.71 -10.59 -1.01
N ILE A 237 -15.92 -10.04 -1.06
CA ILE A 237 -16.87 -10.09 0.08
C ILE A 237 -17.33 -11.53 0.34
N PRO A 238 -17.80 -12.31 -0.66
CA PRO A 238 -18.15 -13.71 -0.44
C PRO A 238 -17.02 -14.54 0.17
N ASP A 239 -15.77 -14.36 -0.26
CA ASP A 239 -14.64 -15.11 0.27
C ASP A 239 -14.25 -14.68 1.69
N MET A 240 -14.33 -13.38 1.98
CA MET A 240 -14.21 -12.88 3.34
C MET A 240 -15.28 -13.50 4.26
N GLU A 241 -16.54 -13.55 3.83
CA GLU A 241 -17.63 -14.14 4.61
C GLU A 241 -17.42 -15.64 4.83
N LYS A 242 -17.11 -16.41 3.78
CA LYS A 242 -16.79 -17.85 3.91
C LYS A 242 -15.67 -18.10 4.91
N SER A 243 -14.61 -17.28 4.89
CA SER A 243 -13.48 -17.41 5.83
C SER A 243 -13.87 -17.13 7.28
N ARG A 244 -14.86 -16.26 7.52
CA ARG A 244 -15.43 -16.00 8.85
C ARG A 244 -16.31 -17.16 9.35
N PHE A 245 -17.07 -17.82 8.47
CA PHE A 245 -18.01 -18.89 8.82
C PHE A 245 -17.38 -20.29 8.94
N ARG A 246 -16.19 -20.54 8.37
CA ARG A 246 -15.43 -21.79 8.61
C ARG A 246 -15.10 -22.06 10.08
N LYS A 247 -15.34 -21.08 10.98
CA LYS A 247 -15.19 -21.20 12.44
C LYS A 247 -16.33 -21.91 13.19
N CYS A 248 -17.41 -22.35 12.54
CA CYS A 248 -18.54 -22.99 13.23
C CYS A 248 -18.60 -24.54 13.15
N GLN A 249 -17.58 -25.23 12.61
CA GLN A 249 -17.64 -26.69 12.40
C GLN A 249 -16.44 -27.50 12.96
N THR A 250 -15.70 -26.97 13.92
CA THR A 250 -14.67 -27.74 14.66
C THR A 250 -14.83 -27.58 16.15
#